data_AF-A0A8J6L498-F1
#
_entry.id   AF-A0A8J6L498-F1
#
_cell.length_a   1.000
_cell.length_b   1.000
_cell.length_c   1.000
_cell.angle_alpha   90.00
_cell.angle_beta   90.00
_cell.angle_gamma   90.00
#
_symmetry.space_group_name_H-M   'P 1'
#
loop_
_entity.id
_entity.type
_entity.pdbx_description
1 polymer ?
#
loop_
_entity_poly.entity_id
_entity_poly.type
_entity_poly.pdbx_seq_one_letter_code
_entity_poly.pdbx_strand_id
1 'polypeptide(L)'
;MESDSDNEIECDLSNMEITEELRQYFAETERHREERLQQQQLEAQRLDNYVNADHGLYYNHHRSTEPPSEKPGERRQAEMKRLYGDSAPKILAMEAAVQMSFDKYCDKKQPKYWPVIPLKF
;
A
#
# COMPACT_ATOMS: atom_id res chain seq x y z
N MET A 1 14.82 -32.14 -14.79
CA MET A 1 14.61 -32.68 -13.43
C MET A 1 14.14 -31.50 -12.61
N GLU A 2 12.88 -31.40 -12.20
CA GLU A 2 12.02 -32.42 -11.60
C GLU A 2 10.60 -32.40 -12.19
N SER A 3 9.96 -33.57 -12.20
CA SER A 3 8.64 -33.85 -12.76
C SER A 3 7.62 -33.72 -11.63
N ASP A 4 6.79 -32.67 -11.65
CA ASP A 4 5.61 -32.58 -10.79
C ASP A 4 4.60 -33.63 -11.31
N SER A 5 4.54 -34.77 -10.64
CA SER A 5 3.62 -35.84 -11.00
C SER A 5 2.20 -35.39 -10.69
N ASP A 6 1.40 -35.14 -11.74
CA ASP A 6 -0.05 -35.10 -11.68
C ASP A 6 -0.56 -36.42 -11.09
N ASN A 7 -0.70 -36.43 -9.77
CA ASN A 7 -1.36 -37.49 -9.04
C ASN A 7 -2.87 -37.25 -9.24
N GLU A 8 -3.40 -37.66 -10.41
CA GLU A 8 -4.84 -37.75 -10.66
C GLU A 8 -5.44 -38.71 -9.61
N ILE A 9 -5.94 -38.13 -8.51
CA ILE A 9 -6.70 -38.87 -7.51
C ILE A 9 -8.06 -39.17 -8.16
N GLU A 10 -8.19 -40.37 -8.73
CA GLU A 10 -9.47 -40.91 -9.19
C GLU A 10 -10.39 -41.10 -7.98
N CYS A 11 -11.18 -40.07 -7.67
CA CYS A 11 -12.15 -40.10 -6.58
C CYS A 11 -13.34 -41.00 -6.99
N ASP A 12 -13.34 -42.24 -6.50
CA ASP A 12 -14.46 -43.17 -6.66
C ASP A 12 -15.72 -42.65 -5.94
N LEU A 13 -16.66 -42.11 -6.73
CA LEU A 13 -17.92 -41.53 -6.24
C LEU A 13 -19.01 -42.60 -5.99
N SER A 14 -18.74 -43.88 -6.30
CA SER A 14 -19.77 -44.93 -6.29
C SER A 14 -20.31 -45.28 -4.90
N ASN A 15 -19.60 -44.91 -3.83
CA ASN A 15 -19.96 -45.18 -2.42
C ASN A 15 -20.26 -43.92 -1.58
N MET A 16 -20.40 -42.73 -2.20
CA MET A 16 -20.59 -41.50 -1.44
C MET A 16 -22.07 -41.29 -1.07
N GLU A 17 -22.50 -41.85 0.06
CA GLU A 17 -23.80 -41.55 0.65
C GLU A 17 -23.76 -40.18 1.33
N ILE A 18 -24.39 -39.17 0.73
CA ILE A 18 -24.56 -37.86 1.37
C ILE A 18 -25.61 -38.02 2.47
N THR A 19 -25.16 -38.11 3.72
CA THR A 19 -26.05 -38.16 4.87
C THR A 19 -26.89 -36.88 4.95
N GLU A 20 -28.11 -37.00 5.48
CA GLU A 20 -29.02 -35.86 5.61
C GLU A 20 -28.45 -34.75 6.49
N GLU A 21 -27.67 -35.11 7.52
CA GLU A 21 -26.95 -34.16 8.36
C GLU A 21 -25.91 -33.36 7.57
N LEU A 22 -25.15 -34.01 6.68
CA LEU A 22 -24.15 -33.34 5.87
C LEU A 22 -24.81 -32.37 4.87
N ARG A 23 -25.98 -32.75 4.33
CA ARG A 23 -26.79 -31.86 3.47
C ARG A 23 -27.27 -30.63 4.23
N GLN A 24 -27.71 -30.78 5.48
CA GLN A 24 -28.10 -29.65 6.34
C GLN A 24 -26.90 -28.74 6.64
N TYR A 25 -25.75 -29.32 6.98
CA TYR A 25 -24.52 -28.58 7.24
C TYR A 25 -24.08 -27.73 6.03
N PHE A 26 -24.14 -28.28 4.81
CA PHE A 26 -23.83 -27.52 3.61
C PHE A 26 -24.81 -26.36 3.39
N ALA A 27 -26.11 -26.58 3.61
CA ALA A 27 -27.10 -25.51 3.51
C ALA A 27 -26.84 -24.38 4.53
N GLU A 28 -26.47 -24.70 5.77
CA GLU A 28 -26.10 -23.68 6.76
C GLU A 28 -24.80 -22.95 6.41
N THR A 29 -23.80 -23.68 5.93
CA THR A 29 -22.52 -23.12 5.52
C THR A 29 -22.68 -22.13 4.37
N GLU A 30 -23.51 -22.47 3.38
CA GLU A 30 -23.81 -21.57 2.27
C GLU A 30 -24.55 -20.31 2.73
N ARG A 31 -25.57 -20.43 3.60
CA ARG A 31 -26.24 -19.26 4.20
C ARG A 31 -25.26 -18.32 4.91
N HIS A 32 -24.39 -18.85 5.78
CA HIS A 32 -23.40 -18.03 6.48
C HIS A 32 -22.36 -17.40 5.54
N ARG A 33 -22.02 -18.06 4.43
CA ARG A 33 -21.16 -17.47 3.39
C ARG A 33 -21.87 -16.30 2.70
N GLU A 34 -23.12 -16.49 2.29
CA GLU A 34 -23.94 -15.45 1.68
C GLU A 34 -24.12 -14.23 2.60
N GLU A 35 -24.46 -14.45 3.87
CA GLU A 35 -24.61 -13.38 4.87
C GLU A 35 -23.31 -12.60 5.07
N ARG A 36 -22.16 -13.30 5.20
CA ARG A 36 -20.85 -12.63 5.31
C ARG A 36 -20.48 -11.84 4.07
N LEU A 37 -20.84 -12.33 2.87
CA LEU A 37 -20.60 -11.61 1.62
C LEU A 37 -21.45 -10.35 1.55
N GLN A 38 -22.73 -10.42 1.92
CA GLN A 38 -23.62 -9.27 1.95
C GLN A 38 -23.15 -8.20 2.95
N GLN A 39 -22.75 -8.61 4.16
CA GLN A 39 -22.21 -7.70 5.17
C GLN A 39 -20.93 -7.02 4.69
N GLN A 40 -19.99 -7.77 4.10
CA GLN A 40 -18.76 -7.20 3.54
C GLN A 40 -19.04 -6.18 2.42
N GLN A 41 -20.01 -6.45 1.55
CA GLN A 41 -20.41 -5.50 0.50
C GLN A 41 -21.00 -4.23 1.09
N LEU A 42 -21.88 -4.35 2.10
CA LEU A 42 -22.46 -3.19 2.78
C LEU A 42 -21.40 -2.37 3.52
N GLU A 43 -20.47 -3.02 4.20
CA GLU A 43 -19.35 -2.36 4.88
C GLU A 43 -18.40 -1.69 3.89
N ALA A 44 -18.10 -2.32 2.76
CA ALA A 44 -17.28 -1.72 1.70
C ALA A 44 -17.96 -0.48 1.10
N GLN A 45 -19.27 -0.55 0.78
CA GLN A 45 -20.04 0.60 0.32
C GLN A 45 -20.11 1.71 1.36
N ARG A 46 -20.25 1.34 2.64
CA ARG A 46 -20.19 2.29 3.75
C ARG A 46 -18.82 2.97 3.77
N LEU A 47 -17.73 2.20 3.76
CA LEU A 47 -16.34 2.67 3.86
C LEU A 47 -15.88 3.49 2.66
N ASP A 48 -16.46 3.30 1.47
CA ASP A 48 -16.16 4.11 0.27
C ASP A 48 -16.41 5.62 0.48
N ASN A 49 -17.39 5.96 1.33
CA ASN A 49 -17.68 7.33 1.71
C ASN A 49 -16.78 7.88 2.83
N TYR A 50 -15.86 7.07 3.38
CA TYR A 50 -14.96 7.49 4.44
C TYR A 50 -13.54 7.64 3.92
N VAL A 51 -12.88 8.65 4.43
CA VAL A 51 -11.51 8.98 4.08
C VAL A 51 -10.66 8.86 5.34
N ASN A 52 -9.46 8.28 5.24
CA ASN A 52 -8.52 8.27 6.36
C ASN A 52 -8.12 9.70 6.71
N ALA A 53 -7.89 9.98 7.99
CA ALA A 53 -7.48 11.31 8.47
C ALA A 53 -6.23 11.86 7.79
N ASP A 54 -5.41 10.99 7.21
CA ASP A 54 -4.14 11.34 6.56
C ASP A 54 -4.27 11.71 5.07
N HIS A 55 -5.49 11.66 4.54
CA HIS A 55 -5.75 11.96 3.14
C HIS A 55 -5.43 13.44 2.87
N GLY A 56 -4.31 13.67 2.18
CA GLY A 56 -3.80 15.01 1.88
C GLY A 56 -2.45 15.33 2.52
N LEU A 57 -1.97 14.55 3.50
CA LEU A 57 -0.61 14.74 4.05
C LEU A 57 0.49 14.40 3.04
N TYR A 58 0.19 13.51 2.10
CA TYR A 58 1.16 12.98 1.14
C TYR A 58 0.96 13.44 -0.30
N TYR A 59 -0.02 14.31 -0.59
CA TYR A 59 -0.26 14.72 -1.97
C TYR A 59 0.45 16.02 -2.32
N ASN A 60 1.55 15.81 -3.05
CA ASN A 60 1.97 16.56 -4.23
C ASN A 60 2.02 18.08 -4.08
N HIS A 61 3.22 18.60 -3.85
CA HIS A 61 3.56 19.93 -4.35
C HIS A 61 3.11 19.98 -5.81
N HIS A 62 2.12 20.81 -6.11
CA HIS A 62 1.60 20.97 -7.46
C HIS A 62 2.79 21.15 -8.42
N ARG A 63 2.99 20.16 -9.30
CA ARG A 63 4.05 20.24 -10.30
C ARG A 63 3.60 21.29 -11.30
N SER A 64 4.16 22.49 -11.21
CA SER A 64 3.92 23.52 -12.22
C SER A 64 4.31 22.99 -13.59
N THR A 65 3.45 23.23 -14.57
CA THR A 65 3.75 23.00 -15.99
C THR A 65 4.59 24.13 -16.58
N GLU A 66 4.73 25.24 -15.86
CA GLU A 66 5.57 26.36 -16.28
C GLU A 66 7.06 26.03 -16.07
N PRO A 67 7.93 26.47 -16.98
CA PRO A 67 9.37 26.29 -16.82
C PRO A 67 9.87 27.09 -15.60
N PRO A 68 10.82 26.54 -14.81
CA PRO A 68 11.43 27.27 -13.70
C PRO A 68 12.07 28.59 -14.17
N SER A 69 11.74 29.70 -13.50
CA SER A 69 12.30 31.02 -13.79
C SER A 69 13.79 31.13 -13.46
N GLU A 70 14.26 30.31 -12.52
CA GLU A 70 15.65 30.22 -12.10
C GLU A 70 16.18 28.80 -12.34
N LYS A 71 17.47 28.66 -12.58
CA LYS A 71 18.08 27.33 -12.68
C LYS A 71 17.93 26.61 -11.33
N PRO A 72 17.33 25.40 -11.31
CA PRO A 72 17.17 24.66 -10.07
C PRO A 72 18.52 24.43 -9.37
N GLY A 73 18.62 24.90 -8.13
CA GLY A 73 19.81 24.71 -7.29
C GLY A 73 20.93 25.73 -7.47
N GLU A 74 20.85 26.69 -8.39
CA GLU A 74 21.91 27.70 -8.58
C GLU A 74 22.12 28.57 -7.33
N ARG A 75 21.02 29.05 -6.72
CA ARG A 75 21.05 29.79 -5.45
C ARG A 75 21.66 28.97 -4.31
N ARG A 76 21.26 27.70 -4.20
CA ARG A 76 21.79 26.77 -3.18
C ARG A 76 23.29 26.55 -3.38
N GLN A 77 23.77 26.40 -4.61
CA GLN A 77 25.20 26.23 -4.89
C GLN A 77 26.01 27.47 -4.52
N ALA A 78 25.51 28.67 -4.82
CA ALA A 78 26.14 29.92 -4.44
C ALA A 78 26.21 30.09 -2.91
N GLU A 79 25.13 29.77 -2.20
CA GLU A 79 25.09 29.78 -0.74
C GLU A 79 26.04 28.75 -0.12
N MET A 80 26.09 27.54 -0.68
CA MET A 80 27.02 26.50 -0.24
C MET A 80 28.47 26.90 -0.45
N LYS A 81 28.81 27.54 -1.58
CA LYS A 81 30.14 28.09 -1.82
C LYS A 81 30.47 29.22 -0.86
N ARG A 82 29.50 30.08 -0.52
CA ARG A 82 29.67 31.16 0.47
C ARG A 82 29.91 30.63 1.89
N LEU A 83 29.19 29.59 2.30
CA LEU A 83 29.25 29.02 3.66
C LEU A 83 30.45 28.09 3.85
N TYR A 84 30.71 27.22 2.88
CA TYR A 84 31.64 26.09 3.02
C TYR A 84 32.87 26.17 2.11
N GLY A 85 32.97 27.20 1.25
CA GLY A 85 34.14 27.44 0.42
C GLY A 85 34.50 26.24 -0.46
N ASP A 86 35.73 25.75 -0.35
CA ASP A 86 36.21 24.60 -1.12
C ASP A 86 35.70 23.25 -0.59
N SER A 87 35.14 23.23 0.62
CA SER A 87 34.50 22.03 1.19
C SER A 87 33.04 21.86 0.77
N ALA A 88 32.45 22.84 0.08
CA ALA A 88 31.07 22.79 -0.42
C ALA A 88 30.70 21.47 -1.16
N PRO A 89 31.48 20.98 -2.14
CA PRO A 89 31.14 19.71 -2.82
C PRO A 89 31.17 18.50 -1.88
N LYS A 90 32.07 18.50 -0.88
CA LYS A 90 32.14 17.42 0.11
C LYS A 90 30.90 17.39 1.00
N ILE A 91 30.47 18.55 1.50
CA ILE A 91 29.26 18.66 2.34
C ILE A 91 28.01 18.28 1.54
N LEU A 92 27.88 18.77 0.31
CA LEU A 92 26.77 18.41 -0.58
C LEU A 92 26.70 16.90 -0.83
N ALA A 93 27.84 16.24 -1.04
CA ALA A 93 27.89 14.79 -1.22
C ALA A 93 27.47 14.05 0.05
N MET A 94 27.89 14.51 1.23
CA MET A 94 27.49 13.92 2.51
C MET A 94 25.98 14.09 2.76
N GLU A 95 25.42 15.28 2.53
CA GLU A 95 23.98 15.54 2.64
C GLU A 95 23.18 14.64 1.71
N ALA A 96 23.61 14.51 0.45
CA ALA A 96 22.95 13.64 -0.53
C ALA A 96 23.01 12.16 -0.12
N ALA A 97 24.13 11.69 0.45
CA ALA A 97 24.23 10.33 0.97
C ALA A 97 23.28 10.09 2.15
N VAL A 98 23.13 11.06 3.05
CA VAL A 98 22.18 10.97 4.18
C VAL A 98 20.75 10.96 3.66
N GLN A 99 20.38 11.86 2.75
CA GLN A 99 19.05 11.89 2.15
C GLN A 99 18.74 10.56 1.44
N MET A 100 19.68 10.03 0.65
CA MET A 100 19.52 8.73 -0.02
C MET A 100 19.32 7.58 0.98
N SER A 101 20.00 7.62 2.13
CA SER A 101 19.81 6.60 3.18
C SER A 101 18.45 6.72 3.87
N PHE A 102 17.92 7.94 4.03
CA PHE A 102 16.57 8.18 4.51
C PHE A 102 15.53 7.71 3.49
N ASP A 103 15.64 8.15 2.24
CA ASP A 103 14.71 7.82 1.14
C ASP A 103 14.60 6.30 0.92
N LYS A 104 15.69 5.56 1.18
CA LYS A 104 15.70 4.09 1.11
C LYS A 104 14.68 3.43 2.06
N TYR A 105 14.36 4.06 3.18
CA TYR A 105 13.54 3.45 4.23
C TYR A 105 12.33 4.29 4.66
N CYS A 106 12.22 5.55 4.23
CA CYS A 106 11.13 6.44 4.64
C CYS A 106 9.75 5.87 4.30
N ASP A 107 9.63 5.25 3.12
CA ASP A 107 8.36 4.73 2.61
C ASP A 107 8.22 3.22 2.80
N LYS A 108 9.20 2.54 3.39
CA LYS A 108 9.16 1.07 3.50
C LYS A 108 7.95 0.55 4.29
N LYS A 109 7.40 1.38 5.18
CA LYS A 109 6.28 1.00 6.05
C LYS A 109 4.95 1.65 5.69
N GLN A 110 4.95 2.78 4.96
CA GLN A 110 3.79 3.67 4.74
C GLN A 110 2.71 3.49 5.83
N PRO A 111 3.08 3.71 7.11
CA PRO A 111 2.16 3.39 8.19
C PRO A 111 0.93 4.29 8.05
N LYS A 112 -0.27 3.70 8.12
CA LYS A 112 -1.49 4.48 8.32
C LYS A 112 -1.32 5.22 9.65
N TYR A 113 -1.40 6.55 9.65
CA TYR A 113 -1.19 7.26 10.91
C TYR A 113 -2.36 6.98 11.84
N TRP A 114 -2.03 6.93 13.12
CA TRP A 114 -3.00 6.87 14.17
C TRP A 114 -3.48 8.29 14.51
N PRO A 115 -4.78 8.52 14.71
CA PRO A 115 -5.86 7.54 14.72
C PRO A 115 -6.41 7.25 13.31
N VAL A 116 -6.55 5.96 12.97
CA VAL A 116 -7.22 5.50 11.74
C VAL A 116 -8.73 5.56 11.95
N ILE A 117 -9.25 6.76 12.22
CA ILE A 117 -10.69 6.99 12.37
C ILE A 117 -11.24 7.36 11.01
N PRO A 118 -12.21 6.61 10.48
CA PRO A 118 -12.90 6.97 9.26
C PRO A 118 -13.59 8.34 9.44
N LEU A 119 -13.18 9.34 8.69
CA LEU A 119 -13.84 10.66 8.66
C LEU A 119 -14.87 10.70 7.53
N LYS A 120 -16.01 11.33 7.78
CA LYS A 120 -16.99 11.72 6.76
C LYS A 120 -16.74 13.18 6.39
N PHE A 121 -16.52 13.47 5.12
CA PHE A 121 -16.45 14.85 4.59
C PHE A 121 -17.69 15.16 3.76
#